data_AF-A0A2W0B8K7-F1
#
_entry.id   AF-A0A2W0B8K7-F1
#
_cell.length_a   1.000
_cell.length_b   1.000
_cell.length_c   1.000
_cell.angle_alpha   90.00
_cell.angle_beta   90.00
_cell.angle_gamma   90.00
#
_symmetry.space_group_name_H-M   'P 1'
#
loop_
_entity.id
_entity.type
_entity.pdbx_description
1 polymer ?
#
loop_
_entity_poly.entity_id
_entity_poly.type
_entity_poly.pdbx_seq_one_letter_code
_entity_poly.pdbx_strand_id
1 'polypeptide(L)'
;KATIDDNLADITAKGIDMPVGPYLSSHLYELASKNLITGYVIGRVKIYDQDVHQLAFTSPDVDWQLWVIGGQSPRIVRAESVNKKLEGKPRTIVQFLDWNLSPTVSGDEFTFAKPADAQRIDMLTPNGGK
;
A
#
# COMPACT_ATOMS: atom_id res chain seq x y z
N LYS A 1 -18.24 14.50 2.90
CA LYS A 1 -17.91 13.09 3.20
C LYS A 1 -16.41 12.93 2.98
N ALA A 2 -15.66 12.44 3.94
CA ALA A 2 -14.21 12.26 3.78
C ALA A 2 -13.94 11.21 2.69
N THR A 3 -12.92 11.45 1.88
CA THR A 3 -12.43 10.53 0.84
C THR A 3 -11.47 9.50 1.44
N ILE A 4 -11.09 8.49 0.65
CA ILE A 4 -10.06 7.54 1.06
C ILE A 4 -8.72 8.24 1.30
N ASP A 5 -8.39 9.24 0.50
CA ASP A 5 -7.15 10.01 0.63
C ASP A 5 -7.17 10.92 1.86
N ASP A 6 -8.32 11.52 2.21
CA ASP A 6 -8.49 12.27 3.46
C ASP A 6 -8.23 11.37 4.69
N ASN A 7 -8.74 10.14 4.66
CA ASN A 7 -8.54 9.18 5.75
C ASN A 7 -7.08 8.71 5.86
N LEU A 8 -6.42 8.43 4.72
CA LEU A 8 -5.00 8.07 4.71
C LEU A 8 -4.12 9.20 5.26
N ALA A 9 -4.44 10.45 4.92
CA ALA A 9 -3.75 11.62 5.45
C ALA A 9 -3.95 11.78 6.96
N ASP A 10 -5.17 11.61 7.46
CA ASP A 10 -5.47 11.69 8.90
C ASP A 10 -4.76 10.59 9.71
N ILE A 11 -4.75 9.34 9.21
CA ILE A 11 -4.03 8.22 9.84
C ILE A 11 -2.52 8.52 9.89
N THR A 12 -1.95 9.02 8.80
CA THR A 12 -0.53 9.36 8.73
C THR A 12 -0.18 10.52 9.67
N ALA A 13 -1.04 11.55 9.75
CA ALA A 13 -0.87 12.68 10.67
C ALA A 13 -0.90 12.27 12.15
N LYS A 14 -1.57 11.14 12.46
CA LYS A 14 -1.58 10.51 13.78
C LYS A 14 -0.38 9.59 14.02
N GLY A 15 0.61 9.57 13.12
CA GLY A 15 1.84 8.80 13.26
C GLY A 15 1.71 7.31 13.01
N ILE A 16 0.60 6.87 12.44
CA ILE A 16 0.44 5.47 12.03
C ILE A 16 1.02 5.32 10.63
N ASP A 17 2.12 4.58 10.54
CA ASP A 17 2.64 4.12 9.25
C ASP A 17 1.83 2.91 8.77
N MET A 18 1.25 3.03 7.57
CA MET A 18 0.53 1.95 6.91
C MET A 18 1.32 1.51 5.69
N PRO A 19 2.02 0.37 5.72
CA PRO A 19 2.80 -0.05 4.56
C PRO A 19 1.98 -0.30 3.29
N VAL A 20 0.69 -0.62 3.44
CA VAL A 20 -0.26 -0.75 2.32
C VAL A 20 -0.82 0.60 1.83
N GLY A 21 -0.67 1.66 2.62
CA GLY A 21 -1.29 2.98 2.41
C GLY A 21 -1.12 3.54 1.00
N PRO A 22 0.10 3.55 0.41
CA PRO A 22 0.29 4.03 -0.96
C PRO A 22 -0.61 3.33 -1.99
N TYR A 23 -0.87 2.02 -1.83
CA TYR A 23 -1.70 1.23 -2.74
C TYR A 23 -3.20 1.45 -2.56
N LEU A 24 -3.62 2.11 -1.48
CA LEU A 24 -5.02 2.48 -1.22
C LEU A 24 -5.36 3.88 -1.75
N SER A 25 -4.37 4.70 -2.10
CA SER A 25 -4.60 6.05 -2.59
C SER A 25 -5.22 6.05 -3.99
N SER A 26 -6.09 7.01 -4.25
CA SER A 26 -6.61 7.25 -5.61
C SER A 26 -5.54 7.82 -6.56
N HIS A 27 -4.40 8.26 -6.03
CA HIS A 27 -3.28 8.86 -6.78
C HIS A 27 -2.03 7.96 -6.82
N LEU A 28 -2.20 6.63 -6.74
CA LEU A 28 -1.09 5.67 -6.68
C LEU A 28 -0.03 5.91 -7.79
N TYR A 29 -0.43 6.19 -9.03
CA TYR A 29 0.53 6.43 -10.11
C TYR A 29 1.43 7.64 -9.86
N GLU A 30 0.86 8.75 -9.40
CA GLU A 30 1.61 9.97 -9.08
C GLU A 30 2.56 9.72 -7.91
N LEU A 31 2.09 9.03 -6.86
CA LEU A 31 2.92 8.64 -5.72
C LEU A 31 4.07 7.71 -6.12
N ALA A 32 3.78 6.70 -6.95
CA ALA A 32 4.75 5.69 -7.36
C ALA A 32 5.78 6.20 -8.37
N SER A 33 5.39 7.13 -9.25
CA SER A 33 6.28 7.72 -10.26
C SER A 33 7.09 8.91 -9.73
N LYS A 34 6.71 9.46 -8.57
CA LYS A 34 7.42 10.59 -7.95
C LYS A 34 8.88 10.22 -7.66
N ASN A 35 9.80 11.02 -8.19
CA ASN A 35 11.25 10.85 -8.03
C ASN A 35 11.77 9.48 -8.49
N LEU A 36 11.06 8.80 -9.38
CA LEU A 36 11.51 7.53 -9.94
C LEU A 36 12.79 7.76 -10.76
N ILE A 37 13.83 6.97 -10.48
CA ILE A 37 15.11 7.01 -11.20
C ILE A 37 15.11 5.95 -12.30
N THR A 38 14.71 4.73 -11.98
CA THR A 38 14.67 3.61 -12.95
C THR A 38 13.44 2.75 -12.77
N GLY A 39 13.02 2.11 -13.86
CA GLY A 39 11.99 1.09 -13.88
C GLY A 39 12.38 -0.05 -14.83
N TYR A 40 12.27 -1.28 -14.36
CA TYR A 40 12.66 -2.48 -15.12
C TYR A 40 11.53 -3.50 -15.12
N VAL A 41 11.30 -4.11 -16.28
CA VAL A 41 10.60 -5.40 -16.36
C VAL A 41 11.63 -6.48 -16.07
N ILE A 42 11.57 -7.05 -14.87
CA ILE A 42 12.51 -8.11 -14.46
C ILE A 42 12.22 -9.40 -15.21
N GLY A 43 10.94 -9.71 -15.40
CA GLY A 43 10.53 -10.89 -16.15
C GLY A 43 9.18 -11.41 -15.71
N ARG A 44 8.96 -12.70 -15.96
CA ARG A 44 7.77 -13.44 -15.51
C ARG A 44 8.18 -14.49 -14.48
N VAL A 45 7.40 -14.59 -13.41
CA VAL A 45 7.57 -15.59 -12.35
C VAL A 45 6.21 -16.17 -11.99
N LYS A 46 6.20 -17.30 -11.28
CA LYS A 46 4.98 -17.86 -10.70
C LYS A 46 4.83 -17.46 -9.23
N ILE A 47 3.67 -16.95 -8.86
CA ILE A 47 3.26 -16.72 -7.46
C ILE A 47 1.90 -17.39 -7.28
N TYR A 48 1.79 -18.31 -6.31
CA TYR A 48 0.57 -19.11 -6.10
C TYR A 48 0.04 -19.75 -7.39
N ASP A 49 0.95 -20.31 -8.20
CA ASP A 49 0.71 -20.90 -9.52
C ASP A 49 0.20 -19.94 -10.62
N GLN A 50 0.09 -18.65 -10.32
CA GLN A 50 -0.29 -17.60 -11.28
C GLN A 50 0.95 -17.02 -11.97
N ASP A 51 0.91 -16.92 -13.30
CA ASP A 51 1.96 -16.24 -14.07
C ASP A 51 1.84 -14.73 -13.89
N VAL A 52 2.86 -14.12 -13.27
CA VAL A 52 2.90 -12.69 -12.95
C VAL A 52 4.14 -12.05 -13.54
N HIS A 53 3.98 -10.80 -13.97
CA HIS A 53 5.09 -9.93 -14.35
C HIS A 53 5.71 -9.33 -13.08
N GLN A 54 7.02 -9.43 -12.95
CA GLN A 54 7.79 -8.74 -11.91
C GLN A 54 8.35 -7.44 -12.47
N LEU A 55 8.05 -6.34 -11.80
CA LEU A 55 8.52 -5.00 -12.09
C LEU A 55 9.34 -4.51 -10.91
N ALA A 56 10.47 -3.85 -11.18
CA ALA A 56 11.33 -3.28 -10.16
C ALA A 56 11.63 -1.80 -10.45
N PHE A 57 11.67 -1.01 -9.40
CA PHE A 57 11.71 0.44 -9.46
C PHE A 57 12.68 0.97 -8.40
N THR A 58 13.48 1.98 -8.77
CA THR A 58 14.37 2.65 -7.82
C THR A 58 14.06 4.14 -7.72
N SER A 59 14.17 4.67 -6.51
CA SER A 59 14.05 6.11 -6.21
C SER A 59 15.08 6.48 -5.14
N PRO A 60 15.33 7.76 -4.81
CA PRO A 60 16.29 8.12 -3.75
C PRO A 60 15.98 7.48 -2.39
N ASP A 61 14.70 7.33 -2.07
CA ASP A 61 14.24 7.04 -0.71
C ASP A 61 13.70 5.63 -0.53
N VAL A 62 13.11 5.06 -1.59
CA VAL A 62 12.45 3.75 -1.55
C VAL A 62 12.74 3.01 -2.85
N ASP A 63 13.26 1.79 -2.75
CA ASP A 63 13.26 0.86 -3.88
C ASP A 63 12.04 -0.05 -3.73
N TRP A 64 11.27 -0.23 -4.78
CA TRP A 64 10.01 -0.97 -4.71
C TRP A 64 9.80 -1.87 -5.92
N GLN A 65 8.99 -2.90 -5.72
CA GLN A 65 8.69 -3.92 -6.72
C GLN A 65 7.19 -4.23 -6.73
N LEU A 66 6.68 -4.57 -7.91
CA LEU A 66 5.32 -5.06 -8.10
C LEU A 66 5.32 -6.38 -8.84
N TRP A 67 4.46 -7.28 -8.39
CA TRP A 67 4.07 -8.46 -9.13
C TRP A 67 2.64 -8.31 -9.58
N VAL A 68 2.44 -8.32 -10.89
CA VAL A 68 1.15 -8.04 -11.52
C VAL A 68 0.77 -9.15 -12.48
N ILE A 69 -0.48 -9.64 -12.37
CA ILE A 69 -1.10 -10.42 -13.43
C ILE A 69 -1.37 -9.46 -14.59
N GLY A 70 -0.90 -9.80 -15.79
CA GLY A 70 -1.13 -9.00 -17.00
C GLY A 70 -2.51 -9.26 -17.63
N GLY A 71 -2.78 -8.61 -18.76
CA GLY A 71 -4.01 -8.78 -19.53
C GLY A 71 -4.96 -7.58 -19.45
N GLN A 72 -6.23 -7.79 -19.79
CA GLN A 72 -7.23 -6.71 -19.88
C GLN A 72 -7.59 -6.09 -18.52
N SER A 73 -7.43 -6.83 -17.43
CA SER A 73 -7.70 -6.35 -16.06
C SER A 73 -6.48 -6.68 -15.19
N PRO A 74 -5.41 -5.86 -15.26
CA PRO A 74 -4.20 -6.11 -14.51
C PRO A 74 -4.47 -6.04 -13.00
N ARG A 75 -3.86 -6.94 -12.24
CA ARG A 75 -4.05 -7.05 -10.78
C ARG A 75 -2.73 -7.21 -10.07
N ILE A 76 -2.51 -6.42 -9.02
CA ILE A 76 -1.34 -6.55 -8.15
C ILE A 76 -1.53 -7.80 -7.29
N VAL A 77 -0.54 -8.69 -7.25
CA VAL A 77 -0.55 -9.90 -6.41
C VAL A 77 0.37 -9.70 -5.20
N ARG A 78 1.46 -8.96 -5.41
CA ARG A 78 2.41 -8.63 -4.37
C ARG A 78 3.02 -7.26 -4.65
N ALA A 79 3.33 -6.56 -3.57
CA ALA A 79 4.21 -5.41 -3.61
C ALA A 79 5.30 -5.58 -2.55
N GLU A 80 6.50 -5.11 -2.86
CA GLU A 80 7.63 -5.09 -1.93
C GLU A 80 8.26 -3.72 -1.95
N SER A 81 8.68 -3.21 -0.79
CA SER A 81 9.38 -1.94 -0.68
C SER A 81 10.51 -2.03 0.34
N VAL A 82 11.65 -1.44 0.00
CA VAL A 82 12.81 -1.26 0.88
C VAL A 82 12.94 0.22 1.19
N ASN A 83 12.72 0.60 2.45
CA ASN A 83 12.82 2.00 2.88
C ASN A 83 14.28 2.35 3.18
N LYS A 84 14.91 3.17 2.33
CA LYS A 84 16.33 3.55 2.46
C LYS A 84 16.59 4.64 3.48
N LYS A 85 15.54 5.32 3.96
CA LYS A 85 15.64 6.38 4.98
C LYS A 85 15.81 5.84 6.40
N LEU A 86 15.36 4.62 6.64
CA LEU A 86 15.41 3.99 7.96
C LEU A 86 16.70 3.18 8.12
N GLU A 87 17.24 3.18 9.33
CA GLU A 87 18.36 2.32 9.69
C GLU A 87 18.01 0.84 9.44
N GLY A 88 18.98 0.07 8.94
CA GLY A 88 18.76 -1.33 8.57
C GLY A 88 17.96 -1.54 7.29
N LYS A 89 17.44 -0.48 6.66
CA LYS A 89 16.71 -0.50 5.38
C LYS A 89 15.61 -1.57 5.36
N PRO A 90 14.59 -1.46 6.23
CA PRO A 90 13.58 -2.48 6.39
C PRO A 90 12.85 -2.74 5.08
N ARG A 91 12.52 -4.02 4.87
CA ARG A 91 11.76 -4.51 3.75
C ARG A 91 10.34 -4.83 4.20
N THR A 92 9.37 -4.28 3.50
CA THR A 92 7.95 -4.60 3.69
C THR A 92 7.42 -5.32 2.48
N ILE A 93 6.62 -6.36 2.72
CA ILE A 93 5.94 -7.14 1.69
C ILE A 93 4.43 -7.06 1.95
N VAL A 94 3.68 -6.65 0.94
CA VAL A 94 2.21 -6.66 0.94
C VAL A 94 1.74 -7.72 -0.06
N GLN A 95 0.83 -8.58 0.36
CA GLN A 95 0.23 -9.60 -0.49
C GLN A 95 -1.25 -9.29 -0.68
N PHE A 96 -1.70 -9.31 -1.93
CA PHE A 96 -3.08 -9.05 -2.32
C PHE A 96 -3.71 -10.37 -2.72
N LEU A 97 -4.71 -10.80 -1.97
CA LEU A 97 -5.40 -12.07 -2.14
C LEU A 97 -6.86 -11.82 -2.52
N ASP A 98 -7.47 -12.78 -3.22
CA ASP A 98 -8.92 -12.85 -3.47
C ASP A 98 -9.57 -11.57 -4.04
N TRP A 99 -8.94 -11.00 -5.08
CA TRP A 99 -9.48 -9.83 -5.77
C TRP A 99 -10.92 -10.03 -6.26
N ASN A 100 -11.84 -9.23 -5.72
CA ASN A 100 -13.18 -9.04 -6.25
C ASN A 100 -13.28 -7.66 -6.92
N LEU A 101 -13.36 -7.62 -8.25
CA LEU A 101 -13.48 -6.38 -9.04
C LEU A 101 -14.94 -6.00 -9.35
N SER A 102 -15.90 -6.79 -8.87
CA SER A 102 -17.33 -6.47 -8.96
C SER A 102 -18.00 -6.68 -7.60
N PRO A 103 -17.48 -6.07 -6.52
CA PRO A 103 -18.09 -6.20 -5.22
C PRO A 103 -19.35 -5.35 -5.14
N THR A 104 -20.35 -5.83 -4.41
CA THR A 104 -21.44 -4.99 -3.91
C THR A 104 -21.06 -4.58 -2.49
N VAL A 105 -20.68 -3.33 -2.29
CA VAL A 105 -20.24 -2.82 -0.98
C VAL A 105 -21.30 -1.86 -0.44
N SER A 106 -21.89 -2.17 0.71
CA SER A 106 -22.80 -1.26 1.40
C SER A 106 -22.02 -0.13 2.07
N GLY A 107 -22.63 1.06 2.17
CA GLY A 107 -22.06 2.15 2.98
C GLY A 107 -21.93 1.79 4.45
N ASP A 108 -22.79 0.90 4.95
CA ASP A 108 -22.82 0.47 6.35
C ASP A 108 -21.57 -0.34 6.75
N GLU A 109 -20.90 -0.98 5.79
CA GLU A 109 -19.63 -1.70 6.01
C GLU A 109 -18.51 -0.79 6.54
N PHE A 110 -18.61 0.52 6.28
CA PHE A 110 -17.66 1.51 6.76
C PHE A 110 -18.09 2.16 8.08
N THR A 111 -19.16 1.68 8.70
CA THR A 111 -19.61 2.17 10.01
C THR A 111 -18.90 1.41 11.12
N PHE A 112 -18.18 2.14 11.96
CA PHE A 112 -17.54 1.54 13.13
C PHE A 112 -18.57 1.11 14.17
N ALA A 113 -18.82 -0.20 14.27
CA ALA A 113 -19.63 -0.80 15.32
C ALA A 113 -18.76 -1.15 16.54
N LYS A 114 -18.66 -0.20 17.49
CA LYS A 114 -17.85 -0.36 18.70
C LYS A 114 -18.33 -1.56 19.56
N PRO A 115 -17.46 -2.53 19.89
CA PRO A 115 -17.74 -3.55 20.92
C PRO A 115 -17.95 -2.92 22.31
N ALA A 116 -18.81 -3.50 23.14
CA ALA A 116 -19.20 -2.92 24.44
C ALA A 116 -18.01 -2.71 25.39
N ASP A 117 -17.01 -3.58 25.33
CA ASP A 117 -15.79 -3.58 26.14
C ASP A 117 -14.63 -2.80 25.50
N ALA A 118 -14.77 -2.34 24.26
CA ALA A 118 -13.71 -1.62 23.57
C ALA A 118 -13.46 -0.25 24.22
N GLN A 119 -12.21 0.00 24.62
CA GLN A 119 -11.80 1.30 25.12
C GLN A 119 -11.23 2.16 24.00
N ARG A 120 -11.51 3.47 24.05
CA ARG A 120 -10.89 4.42 23.13
C ARG A 120 -9.44 4.60 23.56
N ILE A 121 -8.52 4.40 22.64
CA ILE A 121 -7.13 4.83 22.79
C ILE A 121 -6.98 6.22 22.19
N ASP A 122 -6.23 7.09 22.85
CA ASP A 122 -5.76 8.32 22.25
C ASP A 122 -4.55 7.99 21.38
N MET A 123 -4.61 8.37 20.11
CA MET A 123 -3.47 8.18 19.22
C MET A 123 -2.37 9.14 19.64
N LEU A 124 -1.18 8.58 19.87
CA LEU A 124 0.00 9.39 20.16
C LEU A 124 0.37 10.15 18.89
N THR A 125 0.30 11.48 18.93
CA THR A 125 1.01 12.29 17.93
C THR A 125 2.48 11.93 18.07
N PRO A 126 3.17 11.48 17.00
CA PRO A 126 4.58 11.16 17.12
C PRO A 126 5.30 12.44 17.55
N ASN A 127 5.86 12.42 18.76
CA ASN A 127 6.70 13.51 19.25
C ASN A 127 7.79 13.69 18.20
N GLY A 128 7.94 14.92 17.66
CA GLY A 128 8.94 15.26 16.65
C GLY A 128 10.31 14.71 17.03
N GLY A 129 10.64 13.54 16.49
CA GLY A 129 11.97 12.95 16.55
C GLY A 129 12.82 13.72 15.56
N LYS A 130 13.91 14.29 16.07
CA LYS A 130 14.92 15.04 15.32
C LYS A 130 15.36 14.34 14.04
#